data_AF-A0A2Z6MJC3-F1
#
_entry.id   AF-A0A2Z6MJC3-F1
#
_cell.length_a   1.000
_cell.length_b   1.000
_cell.length_c   1.000
_cell.angle_alpha   90.00
_cell.angle_beta   90.00
_cell.angle_gamma   90.00
#
_symmetry.space_group_name_H-M   'P 1'
#
loop_
_entity.id
_entity.type
_entity.pdbx_description
1 polymer ?
#
loop_
_entity_poly.entity_id
_entity_poly.type
_entity_poly.pdbx_seq_one_letter_code
_entity_poly.pdbx_strand_id
1 'polypeptide(L)'
;MHWLREGLYLNRRKICLTRKKLYNGVLTAILHLNMIDEVVKVIENDYTSALKVYDEMTNEKPSDFRPYLCRGFVFTLLRKNDEAEKQFDEYRKLVPENHPHKKYFEDNAKIFLKKLDKGGIEATI
;
A
#
# COMPACT_ATOMS: atom_id res chain seq x y z
N MET A 1 -43.63 -0.78 -26.94
CA MET A 1 -43.40 -0.18 -25.60
C MET A 1 -42.31 -0.86 -24.76
N HIS A 2 -41.99 -2.15 -24.98
CA HIS A 2 -40.95 -2.87 -24.20
C HIS A 2 -39.51 -2.45 -24.55
N TRP A 3 -39.21 -2.32 -25.86
CA TRP A 3 -37.89 -1.95 -26.40
C TRP A 3 -37.35 -0.60 -25.90
N LEU A 4 -38.21 0.41 -25.68
CA LEU A 4 -37.79 1.71 -25.13
C LEU A 4 -37.34 1.61 -23.67
N ARG A 5 -37.95 0.71 -22.87
CA ARG A 5 -37.55 0.47 -21.47
C ARG A 5 -36.22 -0.29 -21.39
N GLU A 6 -36.00 -1.29 -22.25
CA GLU A 6 -34.73 -2.01 -22.33
C GLU A 6 -33.57 -1.10 -22.81
N GLY A 7 -33.81 -0.24 -23.79
CA GLY A 7 -32.82 0.74 -24.25
C GLY A 7 -32.40 1.72 -23.15
N LEU A 8 -33.36 2.25 -22.38
CA LEU A 8 -33.08 3.13 -21.23
C LEU A 8 -32.33 2.40 -20.11
N TYR A 9 -32.66 1.13 -19.85
CA TYR A 9 -31.99 0.32 -18.82
C TYR A 9 -30.52 0.05 -19.17
N LEU A 10 -30.25 -0.34 -20.41
CA LEU A 10 -28.87 -0.57 -20.90
C LEU A 10 -28.04 0.72 -20.88
N ASN A 11 -28.64 1.86 -21.22
CA ASN A 11 -27.97 3.15 -21.17
C ASN A 11 -27.61 3.56 -19.72
N ARG A 12 -28.54 3.41 -18.77
CA ARG A 12 -28.27 3.64 -17.34
C ARG A 12 -27.16 2.73 -16.80
N ARG A 13 -27.15 1.46 -17.21
CA ARG A 13 -26.10 0.50 -16.81
C ARG A 13 -24.73 0.91 -17.34
N LYS A 14 -24.64 1.35 -18.61
CA LYS A 14 -23.40 1.89 -19.20
C LYS A 14 -22.92 3.14 -18.45
N ILE A 15 -23.79 4.11 -18.18
CA ILE A 15 -23.43 5.33 -17.43
C ILE A 15 -22.92 5.00 -16.02
N CYS A 16 -23.59 4.06 -15.32
CA CYS A 16 -23.17 3.61 -14.00
C CYS A 16 -21.78 2.95 -14.03
N LEU A 17 -21.52 2.10 -15.02
CA LEU A 17 -20.22 1.45 -15.23
C LEU A 17 -19.12 2.46 -15.55
N THR A 18 -19.39 3.43 -16.43
CA THR A 18 -18.43 4.49 -16.78
C THR A 18 -18.11 5.35 -15.57
N ARG A 19 -19.12 5.73 -14.78
CA ARG A 19 -18.92 6.50 -13.54
C ARG A 19 -18.10 5.72 -12.52
N LYS A 20 -18.35 4.41 -12.36
CA LYS A 20 -17.57 3.54 -11.47
C LYS A 20 -16.11 3.42 -11.94
N LYS A 21 -15.87 3.29 -13.25
CA LYS A 21 -14.50 3.30 -13.80
C LYS A 21 -13.78 4.62 -13.55
N LEU A 22 -14.45 5.74 -13.80
CA LEU A 22 -13.89 7.08 -13.56
C LEU A 22 -13.55 7.29 -12.08
N TYR A 23 -14.49 6.96 -11.18
CA TYR A 23 -14.29 7.04 -9.74
C TYR A 23 -13.12 6.16 -9.29
N ASN A 24 -13.05 4.91 -9.75
CA ASN A 24 -11.94 4.02 -9.43
C ASN A 24 -10.60 4.55 -9.95
N GLY A 25 -10.57 5.14 -11.15
CA GLY A 25 -9.37 5.74 -11.73
C GLY A 25 -8.87 6.95 -10.94
N VAL A 26 -9.78 7.85 -10.57
CA VAL A 26 -9.46 9.00 -9.71
C VAL A 26 -8.99 8.53 -8.33
N LEU A 27 -9.67 7.55 -7.73
CA LEU A 27 -9.29 6.96 -6.45
C LEU A 27 -7.90 6.30 -6.49
N THR A 28 -7.56 5.58 -7.56
CA THR A 28 -6.21 5.00 -7.73
C THR A 28 -5.12 6.06 -7.83
N ALA A 29 -5.41 7.19 -8.50
CA ALA A 29 -4.46 8.28 -8.62
C ALA A 29 -4.23 8.98 -7.27
N ILE A 30 -5.30 9.23 -6.50
CA ILE A 30 -5.22 9.80 -5.16
C ILE A 30 -4.40 8.89 -4.23
N LEU A 31 -4.65 7.57 -4.26
CA LEU A 31 -3.89 6.60 -3.47
C LEU A 31 -2.40 6.57 -3.83
N HIS A 32 -2.05 6.73 -5.11
CA HIS A 32 -0.64 6.84 -5.53
C HIS A 32 0.01 8.13 -5.02
N LEU A 33 -0.69 9.26 -5.06
CA LEU A 33 -0.18 10.53 -4.52
C LEU A 33 0.04 10.43 -3.02
N ASN A 34 -0.93 9.89 -2.27
CA ASN A 34 -0.79 9.68 -0.84
C ASN A 34 0.38 8.75 -0.51
N MET A 35 0.65 7.73 -1.34
CA MET A 35 1.81 6.85 -1.15
C MET A 35 3.14 7.61 -1.27
N ILE A 36 3.24 8.57 -2.20
CA ILE A 36 4.43 9.40 -2.37
C ILE A 36 4.59 10.35 -1.17
N ASP A 37 3.49 10.98 -0.73
CA ASP A 37 3.47 11.87 0.43
C ASP A 37 3.95 11.15 1.70
N GLU A 38 3.56 9.89 1.87
CA GLU A 38 3.99 9.10 3.02
C GLU A 38 5.46 8.69 2.99
N VAL A 39 6.00 8.41 1.81
CA VAL A 39 7.45 8.21 1.68
C VAL A 39 8.21 9.47 2.06
N VAL A 40 7.69 10.66 1.72
CA VAL A 40 8.28 11.95 2.11
C VAL A 40 8.22 12.15 3.63
N LYS A 41 7.09 11.90 4.29
CA LYS A 41 6.98 12.02 5.76
C LYS A 41 7.88 11.07 6.53
N VAL A 42 8.10 9.86 6.00
CA VAL A 42 9.06 8.91 6.55
C VAL A 42 10.49 9.46 6.49
N ILE A 43 10.83 10.21 5.42
CA ILE A 43 12.11 10.92 5.30
C ILE A 43 12.17 12.11 6.28
N GLU A 44 11.05 12.78 6.53
CA GLU A 44 10.92 13.88 7.51
C GLU A 44 10.83 13.40 8.97
N ASN A 45 10.98 12.10 9.23
CA ASN A 45 10.98 11.48 10.57
C ASN A 45 9.60 11.52 11.29
N ASP A 46 8.50 11.86 10.61
CA ASP A 46 7.13 11.80 11.17
C ASP A 46 6.47 10.44 10.89
N TYR A 47 6.90 9.44 11.67
CA TYR A 47 6.40 8.08 11.55
C TYR A 47 4.93 7.92 11.97
N THR A 48 4.44 8.77 12.88
CA THR A 48 3.10 8.61 13.46
C THR A 48 2.00 9.04 12.52
N SER A 49 2.20 10.15 11.82
CA SER A 49 1.29 10.58 10.76
C SER A 49 1.31 9.54 9.64
N ALA A 50 2.48 8.96 9.34
CA ALA A 50 2.60 8.01 8.27
C ALA A 50 1.85 6.69 8.50
N LEU A 51 1.92 6.17 9.71
CA LEU A 51 1.17 4.96 10.07
C LEU A 51 -0.34 5.16 9.92
N LYS A 52 -0.88 6.34 10.26
CA LYS A 52 -2.33 6.63 10.11
C LYS A 52 -2.77 6.58 8.66
N VAL A 53 -2.01 7.19 7.76
CA VAL A 53 -2.35 7.17 6.33
C VAL A 53 -2.20 5.77 5.75
N TYR A 54 -1.20 4.99 6.19
CA TYR A 54 -1.14 3.58 5.83
C TYR A 54 -2.33 2.77 6.37
N ASP A 55 -2.89 3.09 7.54
CA ASP A 55 -4.14 2.51 8.09
C ASP A 55 -5.35 2.80 7.19
N GLU A 56 -5.49 4.05 6.77
CA GLU A 56 -6.54 4.43 5.83
C GLU A 56 -6.39 3.69 4.49
N MET A 57 -5.18 3.59 3.95
CA MET A 57 -4.92 2.86 2.71
C MET A 57 -5.25 1.37 2.80
N THR A 58 -4.91 0.71 3.92
CA THR A 58 -5.27 -0.71 4.11
C THR A 58 -6.77 -0.91 4.27
N ASN A 59 -7.49 0.05 4.84
CA ASN A 59 -8.94 -0.01 4.95
C ASN A 59 -9.63 0.19 3.60
N GLU A 60 -9.13 1.09 2.75
CA GLU A 60 -9.67 1.29 1.42
C GLU A 60 -9.38 0.11 0.48
N LYS A 61 -8.15 -0.43 0.54
CA LYS A 61 -7.71 -1.56 -0.30
C LYS A 61 -6.88 -2.55 0.50
N PRO A 62 -7.53 -3.48 1.23
CA PRO A 62 -6.83 -4.49 2.02
C PRO A 62 -6.04 -5.49 1.17
N SER A 63 -6.36 -5.59 -0.13
CA SER A 63 -5.63 -6.45 -1.06
C SER A 63 -4.31 -5.85 -1.57
N ASP A 64 -4.00 -4.58 -1.23
CA ASP A 64 -2.77 -3.94 -1.67
C ASP A 64 -1.62 -4.29 -0.73
N PHE A 65 -0.53 -4.84 -1.26
CA PHE A 65 0.62 -5.25 -0.47
C PHE A 65 1.55 -4.08 -0.09
N ARG A 66 1.46 -2.95 -0.80
CA ARG A 66 2.42 -1.84 -0.68
C ARG A 66 2.37 -1.14 0.68
N PRO A 67 1.19 -0.85 1.28
CA PRO A 67 1.11 -0.27 2.62
C PRO A 67 1.77 -1.16 3.69
N TYR A 68 1.62 -2.48 3.60
CA TYR A 68 2.25 -3.42 4.55
C TYR A 68 3.78 -3.38 4.46
N LEU A 69 4.33 -3.31 3.24
CA LEU A 69 5.77 -3.16 3.04
C LEU A 69 6.30 -1.86 3.66
N CYS A 70 5.62 -0.74 3.41
CA CYS A 70 6.02 0.55 3.95
C CYS A 70 5.95 0.59 5.48
N ARG A 71 4.89 0.02 6.08
CA ARG A 71 4.82 -0.14 7.54
C ARG A 71 5.98 -0.96 8.10
N GLY A 72 6.35 -2.06 7.43
CA GLY A 72 7.51 -2.86 7.82
C GLY A 72 8.79 -2.01 7.91
N PHE A 73 9.01 -1.12 6.94
CA PHE A 73 10.13 -0.16 6.99
C PHE A 73 10.00 0.86 8.12
N VAL A 74 8.81 1.45 8.29
CA VAL A 74 8.56 2.42 9.38
C VAL A 74 8.78 1.80 10.76
N PHE A 75 8.28 0.58 10.99
CA PHE A 75 8.51 -0.13 12.26
C PHE A 75 9.98 -0.53 12.46
N THR A 76 10.70 -0.83 11.37
CA THR A 76 12.16 -1.04 11.41
C THR A 76 12.88 0.24 11.87
N LEU A 77 12.48 1.41 11.36
CA LEU A 77 13.03 2.71 11.77
C LEU A 77 12.68 3.03 13.24
N LEU A 78 11.47 2.67 13.69
CA LEU A 78 11.04 2.79 15.08
C LEU A 78 11.64 1.73 16.03
N ARG A 79 12.53 0.87 15.53
CA ARG A 79 13.15 -0.25 16.30
C ARG A 79 12.14 -1.23 16.90
N LYS A 80 10.95 -1.32 16.32
CA LYS A 80 9.91 -2.27 16.70
C LYS A 80 9.98 -3.51 15.82
N ASN A 81 10.97 -4.36 16.11
CA ASN A 81 11.32 -5.49 15.25
C ASN A 81 10.17 -6.50 15.11
N ASP A 82 9.49 -6.82 16.21
CA ASP A 82 8.38 -7.78 16.22
C ASP A 82 7.18 -7.29 15.37
N GLU A 83 6.89 -5.98 15.40
CA GLU A 83 5.84 -5.39 14.57
C GLU A 83 6.27 -5.35 13.11
N ALA A 84 7.53 -5.01 12.83
CA ALA A 84 8.08 -4.98 11.47
C ALA A 84 8.01 -6.35 10.79
N GLU A 85 8.42 -7.42 11.48
CA GLU A 85 8.40 -8.78 10.95
C GLU A 85 6.98 -9.23 10.59
N LYS A 86 5.99 -8.94 11.45
CA LYS A 86 4.58 -9.21 11.16
C LYS A 86 4.10 -8.51 9.89
N GLN A 87 4.50 -7.26 9.66
CA GLN A 87 4.13 -6.54 8.44
C GLN A 87 4.79 -7.14 7.20
N PHE A 88 6.06 -7.56 7.29
CA PHE A 88 6.75 -8.25 6.19
C PHE A 88 6.14 -9.62 5.89
N ASP A 89 5.60 -10.31 6.88
CA ASP A 89 4.87 -11.57 6.69
C ASP A 89 3.52 -11.37 5.99
N GLU A 90 2.74 -10.38 6.40
CA GLU A 90 1.50 -10.02 5.69
C GLU A 90 1.78 -9.57 4.25
N TYR A 91 2.83 -8.77 4.03
CA TYR A 91 3.31 -8.43 2.69
C TYR A 91 3.60 -9.69 1.86
N ARG A 92 4.33 -10.67 2.41
CA ARG A 92 4.66 -11.92 1.70
C ARG A 92 3.43 -12.75 1.33
N LYS A 93 2.37 -12.73 2.14
CA LYS A 93 1.10 -13.41 1.84
C LYS A 93 0.32 -12.74 0.71
N LEU A 94 0.37 -11.41 0.62
CA LEU A 94 -0.40 -10.63 -0.35
C LEU A 94 0.27 -10.51 -1.72
N VAL A 95 1.60 -10.66 -1.80
CA VAL A 95 2.34 -10.48 -3.05
C VAL A 95 2.21 -11.72 -3.95
N PRO A 96 1.66 -11.57 -5.17
CA PRO A 96 1.64 -12.67 -6.12
C PRO A 96 3.05 -13.07 -6.53
N GLU A 97 3.30 -14.37 -6.67
CA GLU A 97 4.64 -14.93 -6.89
C GLU A 97 5.30 -14.43 -8.18
N ASN A 98 4.51 -14.12 -9.20
CA ASN A 98 4.96 -13.58 -10.50
C ASN A 98 5.11 -12.04 -10.53
N HIS A 99 5.10 -11.35 -9.39
CA HIS A 99 5.26 -9.90 -9.41
C HIS A 99 6.69 -9.52 -9.86
N PRO A 100 6.87 -8.70 -10.91
CA PRO A 100 8.18 -8.44 -11.54
C PRO A 100 9.22 -7.87 -10.57
N HIS A 101 8.78 -7.17 -9.53
CA HIS A 101 9.65 -6.55 -8.52
C HIS A 101 9.66 -7.29 -7.18
N LYS A 102 9.04 -8.48 -7.05
CA LYS A 102 8.99 -9.24 -5.79
C LYS A 102 10.37 -9.46 -5.20
N LYS A 103 11.31 -9.93 -6.02
CA LYS A 103 12.69 -10.19 -5.63
C LYS A 103 13.38 -8.95 -5.08
N TYR A 104 13.21 -7.79 -5.73
CA TYR A 104 13.77 -6.52 -5.27
C TYR A 104 13.25 -6.13 -3.88
N PHE A 105 11.94 -6.24 -3.65
CA PHE A 105 11.35 -5.93 -2.36
C PHE A 105 11.76 -6.93 -1.26
N GLU A 106 11.83 -8.23 -1.57
CA GLU A 106 12.30 -9.25 -0.63
C GLU A 106 13.77 -9.09 -0.26
N ASP A 107 14.63 -8.78 -1.22
CA ASP A 107 16.05 -8.55 -0.98
C ASP A 107 16.23 -7.32 -0.09
N ASN A 108 15.48 -6.24 -0.34
CA ASN A 108 15.47 -5.06 0.53
C ASN A 108 14.96 -5.39 1.93
N ALA A 109 13.83 -6.09 2.06
CA ALA A 109 13.32 -6.51 3.37
C ALA A 109 14.35 -7.35 4.14
N LYS A 110 15.04 -8.30 3.47
CA LYS A 110 16.12 -9.09 4.09
C LYS A 110 17.31 -8.24 4.53
N ILE A 111 17.70 -7.21 3.77
CA ILE A 111 18.76 -6.29 4.16
C ILE A 111 18.36 -5.55 5.45
N PHE A 112 17.11 -5.08 5.54
CA PHE A 112 16.60 -4.43 6.74
C PHE A 112 16.52 -5.39 7.93
N LEU A 113 15.99 -6.60 7.76
CA LEU A 113 15.93 -7.63 8.81
C LEU A 113 17.35 -8.00 9.31
N LYS A 114 18.32 -8.18 8.41
CA LYS A 114 19.72 -8.43 8.81
C LYS A 114 20.35 -7.25 9.58
N LYS A 115 19.92 -6.02 9.29
CA LYS A 115 20.34 -4.85 10.08
C LYS A 115 19.70 -4.84 11.47
N LEU A 116 18.53 -5.46 11.65
CA LEU A 116 17.91 -5.63 12.97
C LEU A 116 18.73 -6.59 13.85
N ASP A 117 19.15 -7.74 13.31
CA ASP A 117 19.94 -8.76 14.03
C ASP A 117 21.32 -8.26 14.48
N LYS A 118 21.88 -7.27 13.78
CA LYS A 118 23.22 -6.74 14.03
C LYS A 118 23.30 -5.58 15.02
N GLY A 119 22.22 -5.30 15.77
CA GLY A 119 22.22 -4.26 16.81
C GLY A 119 21.60 -2.93 16.38
N GLY A 120 20.70 -2.96 15.39
CA GLY A 120 20.00 -1.77 14.92
C GLY A 120 20.88 -0.86 14.07
N ILE A 121 20.22 0.04 13.35
CA ILE A 121 20.88 1.12 12.64
C ILE A 121 21.58 1.94 13.73
N GLU A 122 22.91 1.85 13.83
CA GLU A 122 23.69 2.95 14.40
C GLU A 122 23.28 4.17 13.58
N ALA A 123 22.38 4.98 14.15
CA ALA A 123 22.17 6.33 13.69
C ALA A 123 23.45 7.07 14.09
N THR A 124 24.51 6.89 13.29
CA THR A 124 25.60 7.85 13.25
C THR A 124 25.04 9.08 12.53
N ILE A 125 24.48 9.98 13.33
CA ILE A 125 24.51 11.42 13.10
C ILE A 125 25.39 11.99 14.20
#